data_AF-A0A1L7W6P8-F1
#
_entry.id   AF-A0A1L7W6P8-F1
#
_cell.length_a   1.000
_cell.length_b   1.000
_cell.length_c   1.000
_cell.angle_alpha   90.00
_cell.angle_beta   90.00
_cell.angle_gamma   90.00
#
_symmetry.space_group_name_H-M   'P 1'
#
loop_
_entity.id
_entity.type
_entity.pdbx_description
1 polymer ?
#
loop_
_entity_poly.entity_id
_entity_poly.type
_entity_poly.pdbx_seq_one_letter_code
_entity_poly.pdbx_strand_id
1 'polypeptide(L)'
;METPVPTPPFFGRAGHNEIFEEAKNCLSQLDSSDLDSQEACTPCSHSNKPIRFQELPPSIKQSCLALLGCVFGPSYEHMISQGTKNENRLWSNLTVPAVINSLEATFGTKLDRRKLNLELIAQQICNNTAQPFQDIDTSSQEWVNQLCGPNLRWESIGLLWSVLRRISGSFDPIEKNQFHVLESGTANKPVLAFLRHSINLARHFTLANVIILDLLFQKAIMESMIVGDASLICWSSFADAVSVMTYLGVHAENLTGPYRPSLSSEHKRRLFGRVYNLDKAIVAFTGRPPLLNPRFCSTPPPLDLSDEDLLAGGAALERAVSELDSRGWNLRGGVYPSSICRAGYLMAQILNEIIDISLASGANATVETIRNLKQWQLNIFAELPRCLVYDPDDPTDLPLPKAEIRSYDKDLSDPPVEANVVSLKIFIRLTHLQNMFLLERLLLQYGCPDEGDVLLVSYEMITLTLMFWMHKDRFRDIRRDMEWLLMAFAVPGGGILCLELLSPTFQGKHPKDSRLSRSSIVQQLSLLVGFLDWVHPSAPNGDLCASCKTVIQLQFWFNGEAEL
;
A
#
# COMPACT_ATOMS: atom_id res chain seq x y z
N MET A 1 34.89 33.01 2.84
CA MET A 1 33.48 32.62 2.83
C MET A 1 33.45 31.14 3.12
N GLU A 2 33.18 30.78 4.37
CA GLU A 2 32.92 29.39 4.74
C GLU A 2 31.63 28.98 4.02
N THR A 3 31.72 27.95 3.18
CA THR A 3 30.55 27.27 2.65
C THR A 3 29.72 26.78 3.84
N PRO A 4 28.43 27.16 3.96
CA PRO A 4 27.61 26.68 5.05
C PRO A 4 27.55 25.15 4.99
N VAL A 5 27.80 24.51 6.13
CA VAL A 5 27.64 23.06 6.28
C VAL A 5 26.19 22.73 5.91
N PRO A 6 25.93 21.82 4.95
CA PRO A 6 24.57 21.50 4.56
C PRO A 6 23.81 20.90 5.74
N THR A 7 22.73 21.57 6.16
CA THR A 7 21.80 21.06 7.16
C THR A 7 21.13 19.80 6.61
N PRO A 8 21.07 18.67 7.35
CA PRO A 8 20.44 17.45 6.84
C PRO A 8 18.93 17.70 6.58
N PRO A 9 18.37 17.14 5.49
CA PRO A 9 16.96 17.32 5.16
C PRO A 9 16.04 16.81 6.28
N PHE A 10 14.91 17.49 6.51
CA PHE A 10 13.98 17.18 7.60
C PHE A 10 13.51 15.70 7.54
N PHE A 11 13.22 15.17 6.36
CA PHE A 11 12.81 13.77 6.18
C PHE A 11 13.97 12.75 6.12
N GLY A 12 15.18 13.15 6.49
CA GLY A 12 16.35 12.27 6.45
C GLY A 12 16.95 12.15 5.05
N ARG A 13 17.88 11.20 4.88
CA ARG A 13 18.78 11.10 3.72
C ARG A 13 18.07 10.89 2.37
N ALA A 14 16.88 10.28 2.37
CA ALA A 14 16.03 10.15 1.19
C ALA A 14 15.19 11.42 0.90
N GLY A 15 15.32 12.48 1.69
CA GLY A 15 14.60 13.73 1.51
C GLY A 15 15.08 14.58 0.32
N HIS A 16 14.28 15.60 0.00
CA HIS A 16 14.29 16.50 -1.17
C HIS A 16 15.64 16.96 -1.77
N ASN A 17 16.78 16.83 -1.10
CA ASN A 17 18.07 17.29 -1.64
C ASN A 17 18.95 16.18 -2.23
N GLU A 18 19.02 14.99 -1.63
CA GLU A 18 19.94 13.93 -2.14
C GLU A 18 19.37 13.21 -3.37
N ILE A 19 18.05 12.94 -3.39
CA ILE A 19 17.39 12.26 -4.51
C ILE A 19 17.41 13.10 -5.80
N PHE A 20 17.42 14.43 -5.72
CA PHE A 20 17.51 15.28 -6.92
C PHE A 20 18.92 15.33 -7.50
N GLU A 21 19.98 15.25 -6.67
CA GLU A 21 21.34 15.12 -7.17
C GLU A 21 21.55 13.76 -7.85
N GLU A 22 21.00 12.68 -7.30
CA GLU A 22 20.99 11.36 -7.94
C GLU A 22 20.16 11.35 -9.23
N ALA A 23 18.93 11.90 -9.22
CA ALA A 23 18.09 12.00 -10.41
C ALA A 23 18.72 12.86 -11.50
N LYS A 24 19.40 13.95 -11.15
CA LYS A 24 20.16 14.80 -12.09
C LYS A 24 21.35 14.05 -12.68
N ASN A 25 22.06 13.26 -11.86
CA ASN A 25 23.17 12.42 -12.32
C ASN A 25 22.66 11.28 -13.23
N CYS A 26 21.54 10.64 -12.91
CA CYS A 26 20.91 9.62 -13.76
C CYS A 26 20.36 10.22 -15.06
N LEU A 27 19.76 11.41 -15.02
CA LEU A 27 19.31 12.13 -16.23
C LEU A 27 20.49 12.48 -17.15
N SER A 28 21.65 12.84 -16.58
CA SER A 28 22.87 13.06 -17.37
C SER A 28 23.49 11.78 -17.96
N GLN A 29 23.12 10.60 -17.44
CA GLN A 29 23.50 9.29 -17.98
C GLN A 29 22.48 8.72 -18.98
N LEU A 30 21.26 9.29 -19.03
CA LEU A 30 20.16 8.87 -19.91
C LEU A 30 20.16 9.57 -21.27
N ASP A 31 21.13 10.44 -21.57
CA ASP A 31 21.34 11.03 -22.91
C ASP A 31 21.81 10.00 -23.97
N SER A 32 21.77 8.70 -23.67
CA SER A 32 22.01 7.63 -24.64
C SER A 32 21.21 6.35 -24.35
N SER A 33 19.87 6.41 -24.36
CA SER A 33 19.05 5.20 -24.58
C SER A 33 17.65 5.55 -25.07
N ASP A 34 17.25 4.92 -26.17
CA ASP A 34 15.95 5.06 -26.84
C ASP A 34 14.77 4.92 -25.85
N LEU A 35 14.12 6.05 -25.59
CA LEU A 35 12.76 6.09 -25.04
C LEU A 35 11.82 5.66 -26.16
N ASP A 36 11.44 4.38 -26.17
CA ASP A 36 10.35 3.89 -27.02
C ASP A 36 9.13 4.79 -26.81
N SER A 37 8.79 5.50 -27.88
CA SER A 37 7.69 6.44 -27.95
C SER A 37 6.39 5.74 -27.56
N GLN A 38 5.76 6.24 -26.50
CA GLN A 38 4.36 5.94 -26.18
C GLN A 38 3.51 6.28 -27.41
N GLU A 39 2.95 5.26 -28.07
CA GLU A 39 1.82 5.46 -28.97
C GLU A 39 0.70 6.11 -28.16
N ALA A 40 0.38 7.36 -28.50
CA ALA A 40 -0.76 8.06 -27.94
C ALA A 40 -2.03 7.24 -28.22
N CYS A 41 -2.55 6.56 -27.19
CA CYS A 41 -3.85 5.90 -27.25
C CYS A 41 -4.91 6.98 -27.49
N THR A 42 -5.32 7.14 -28.74
CA THR A 42 -6.49 7.92 -29.07
C THR A 42 -7.71 7.09 -28.62
N PRO A 43 -8.52 7.57 -27.66
CA PRO A 43 -9.67 6.82 -27.18
C PRO A 43 -10.59 6.52 -28.36
N CYS A 44 -11.08 5.28 -28.46
CA CYS A 44 -12.09 4.96 -29.46
C CYS A 44 -13.33 5.83 -29.14
N SER A 45 -13.66 6.77 -30.03
CA SER A 45 -14.86 7.61 -29.90
C SER A 45 -16.08 6.72 -29.65
N HIS A 46 -16.95 7.09 -28.70
CA HIS A 46 -18.19 6.38 -28.35
C HIS A 46 -19.06 6.10 -29.59
N SER A 47 -18.74 5.04 -30.30
CA SER A 47 -19.50 4.50 -31.41
C SER A 47 -20.39 3.43 -30.81
N ASN A 48 -21.70 3.62 -30.87
CA ASN A 48 -22.69 2.60 -30.46
C ASN A 48 -22.64 1.32 -31.31
N LYS A 49 -21.70 1.20 -32.24
CA LYS A 49 -21.52 -0.03 -33.01
C LYS A 49 -20.80 -1.08 -32.17
N PRO A 50 -21.27 -2.34 -32.19
CA PRO A 50 -20.59 -3.42 -31.48
C PRO A 50 -19.18 -3.61 -32.06
N ILE A 51 -18.21 -3.70 -31.16
CA ILE A 51 -16.82 -3.96 -31.48
C ILE A 51 -16.70 -5.38 -32.02
N ARG A 52 -16.09 -5.51 -33.20
CA ARG A 52 -15.75 -6.80 -33.81
C ARG A 52 -14.29 -7.08 -33.59
N PHE A 53 -13.97 -8.25 -33.06
CA PHE A 53 -12.59 -8.60 -32.69
C PHE A 53 -11.64 -8.53 -33.89
N GLN A 54 -12.09 -8.96 -35.07
CA GLN A 54 -11.31 -8.94 -36.31
C GLN A 54 -10.88 -7.52 -36.74
N GLU A 55 -11.69 -6.51 -36.41
CA GLU A 55 -11.49 -5.09 -36.77
C GLU A 55 -10.54 -4.38 -35.80
N LEU A 56 -10.16 -5.00 -34.67
CA LEU A 56 -9.22 -4.42 -33.71
C LEU A 56 -7.78 -4.39 -34.26
N PRO A 57 -6.95 -3.41 -33.81
CA PRO A 57 -5.54 -3.38 -34.15
C PRO A 57 -4.81 -4.69 -33.79
N PRO A 58 -3.79 -5.12 -34.56
CA PRO A 58 -3.06 -6.37 -34.28
C PRO A 58 -2.49 -6.46 -32.86
N SER A 59 -1.93 -5.35 -32.34
CA SER A 59 -1.38 -5.27 -30.98
C SER A 59 -2.43 -5.49 -29.88
N ILE A 60 -3.64 -4.94 -30.07
CA ILE A 60 -4.78 -5.14 -29.17
C ILE A 60 -5.25 -6.59 -29.24
N LYS A 61 -5.42 -7.16 -30.44
CA LYS A 61 -5.78 -8.58 -30.60
C LYS A 61 -4.81 -9.51 -29.90
N GLN A 62 -3.51 -9.29 -30.08
CA GLN A 62 -2.47 -10.09 -29.42
C GLN A 62 -2.53 -9.95 -27.89
N SER A 63 -2.69 -8.72 -27.38
CA SER A 63 -2.80 -8.47 -25.94
C SER A 63 -4.02 -9.16 -25.32
N CYS A 64 -5.17 -9.11 -26.01
CA CYS A 64 -6.39 -9.80 -25.57
C CYS A 64 -6.15 -11.32 -25.46
N LEU A 65 -5.57 -11.92 -26.49
CA LEU A 65 -5.32 -13.36 -26.52
C LEU A 65 -4.25 -13.81 -25.53
N ALA A 66 -3.23 -12.97 -25.28
CA ALA A 66 -2.20 -13.24 -24.27
C ALA A 66 -2.78 -13.26 -22.86
N LEU A 67 -3.55 -12.22 -22.49
CA LEU A 67 -4.17 -12.13 -21.16
C LEU A 67 -5.17 -13.25 -20.92
N LEU A 68 -6.07 -13.51 -21.88
CA LEU A 68 -7.00 -14.64 -21.76
C LEU A 68 -6.24 -15.98 -21.78
N GLY A 69 -5.15 -16.08 -22.53
CA GLY A 69 -4.28 -17.25 -22.54
C GLY A 69 -3.69 -17.57 -21.16
N CYS A 70 -3.44 -16.55 -20.33
CA CYS A 70 -2.97 -16.73 -18.95
C CYS A 70 -4.13 -17.07 -18.00
N VAL A 71 -5.25 -16.35 -18.09
CA VAL A 71 -6.43 -16.58 -17.22
C VAL A 71 -7.08 -17.93 -17.49
N PHE A 72 -7.13 -18.39 -18.74
CA PHE A 72 -7.61 -19.72 -19.10
C PHE A 72 -6.45 -20.73 -19.25
N GLY A 73 -5.31 -20.44 -18.61
CA GLY A 73 -4.07 -21.20 -18.72
C GLY A 73 -3.59 -21.78 -17.39
N PRO A 74 -2.35 -22.35 -17.38
CA PRO A 74 -1.75 -22.98 -16.20
C PRO A 74 -1.66 -22.06 -14.99
N SER A 75 -1.53 -20.74 -15.20
CA SER A 75 -1.55 -19.72 -14.15
C SER A 75 -2.80 -19.81 -13.26
N TYR A 76 -3.97 -20.00 -13.88
CA TYR A 76 -5.25 -20.09 -13.16
C TYR A 76 -5.46 -21.46 -12.50
N GLU A 77 -4.98 -22.53 -13.11
CA GLU A 77 -4.99 -23.86 -12.48
C GLU A 77 -4.09 -23.89 -11.21
N HIS A 78 -2.94 -23.21 -11.25
CA HIS A 78 -2.11 -22.98 -10.07
C HIS A 78 -2.86 -22.17 -9.00
N MET A 79 -3.66 -21.19 -9.42
CA MET A 79 -4.48 -20.41 -8.51
C MET A 79 -5.52 -21.25 -7.76
N ILE A 80 -6.26 -22.11 -8.47
CA ILE A 80 -7.25 -22.99 -7.84
C ILE A 80 -6.58 -24.03 -6.94
N SER A 81 -5.50 -24.68 -7.42
CA SER A 81 -4.86 -25.78 -6.70
C SER A 81 -4.20 -25.37 -5.37
N GLN A 82 -3.80 -24.11 -5.22
CA GLN A 82 -3.19 -23.59 -3.99
C GLN A 82 -4.23 -23.13 -2.94
N GLY A 83 -5.54 -23.22 -3.22
CA GLY A 83 -6.58 -22.81 -2.26
C GLY A 83 -6.62 -21.30 -1.96
N THR A 84 -5.91 -20.48 -2.73
CA THR A 84 -5.79 -19.02 -2.53
C THR A 84 -7.04 -18.25 -2.96
N LYS A 85 -8.04 -18.95 -3.51
CA LYS A 85 -9.30 -18.42 -4.05
C LYS A 85 -10.13 -17.63 -3.03
N ASN A 86 -10.12 -18.07 -1.77
CA ASN A 86 -10.95 -17.52 -0.68
C ASN A 86 -10.13 -16.82 0.40
N GLU A 87 -8.84 -16.62 0.20
CA GLU A 87 -8.05 -15.80 1.10
C GLU A 87 -8.38 -14.33 0.86
N ASN A 88 -9.48 -13.87 1.47
CA ASN A 88 -9.71 -12.44 1.64
C ASN A 88 -8.64 -11.95 2.62
N ARG A 89 -7.75 -11.09 2.13
CA ARG A 89 -6.66 -10.55 2.94
C ARG A 89 -6.61 -9.08 2.65
N LEU A 90 -6.95 -8.26 3.64
CA LEU A 90 -6.56 -6.88 4.00
C LEU A 90 -6.31 -5.83 2.90
N TRP A 91 -5.75 -6.25 1.78
CA TRP A 91 -5.34 -5.50 0.60
C TRP A 91 -6.04 -5.98 -0.70
N SER A 92 -6.84 -7.05 -0.68
CA SER A 92 -7.61 -7.50 -1.85
C SER A 92 -8.76 -6.55 -2.18
N ASN A 93 -9.11 -6.47 -3.46
CA ASN A 93 -10.35 -5.85 -3.87
C ASN A 93 -11.50 -6.80 -3.48
N LEU A 94 -12.47 -6.25 -2.78
CA LEU A 94 -13.68 -6.91 -2.29
C LEU A 94 -14.45 -7.71 -3.37
N THR A 95 -14.29 -7.40 -4.65
CA THR A 95 -14.99 -8.08 -5.76
C THR A 95 -14.26 -9.30 -6.31
N VAL A 96 -12.99 -9.52 -5.96
CA VAL A 96 -12.17 -10.61 -6.53
C VAL A 96 -12.81 -11.99 -6.32
N PRO A 97 -13.30 -12.36 -5.12
CA PRO A 97 -13.96 -13.65 -4.93
C PRO A 97 -15.20 -13.82 -5.83
N ALA A 98 -15.99 -12.75 -6.00
CA ALA A 98 -17.15 -12.76 -6.87
C ALA A 98 -16.76 -12.95 -8.35
N VAL A 99 -15.70 -12.28 -8.82
CA VAL A 99 -15.18 -12.44 -10.19
C VAL A 99 -14.70 -13.86 -10.44
N ILE A 100 -13.94 -14.46 -9.51
CA ILE A 100 -13.43 -15.84 -9.68
C ILE A 100 -14.58 -16.84 -9.68
N ASN A 101 -15.51 -16.74 -8.71
CA ASN A 101 -16.69 -17.59 -8.67
C ASN A 101 -17.50 -17.49 -9.96
N SER A 102 -17.59 -16.28 -10.52
CA SER A 102 -18.30 -16.05 -11.75
C SER A 102 -17.59 -16.61 -12.98
N LEU A 103 -16.26 -16.53 -13.05
CA LEU A 103 -15.46 -17.16 -14.11
C LEU A 103 -15.69 -18.67 -14.14
N GLU A 104 -15.64 -19.32 -12.97
CA GLU A 104 -15.87 -20.77 -12.87
C GLU A 104 -17.30 -21.17 -13.20
N ALA A 105 -18.29 -20.39 -12.77
CA ALA A 105 -19.69 -20.64 -13.12
C ALA A 105 -19.94 -20.50 -14.62
N THR A 106 -19.25 -19.59 -15.29
CA THR A 106 -19.45 -19.29 -16.71
C THR A 106 -18.69 -20.24 -17.63
N PHE A 107 -17.45 -20.60 -17.27
CA PHE A 107 -16.53 -21.34 -18.14
C PHE A 107 -16.12 -22.72 -17.59
N GLY A 108 -16.62 -23.10 -16.42
CA GLY A 108 -16.31 -24.34 -15.72
C GLY A 108 -15.18 -24.20 -14.69
N THR A 109 -15.09 -25.15 -13.77
CA THR A 109 -14.08 -25.16 -12.68
C THR A 109 -12.65 -25.46 -13.17
N LYS A 110 -12.52 -26.09 -14.34
CA LYS A 110 -11.25 -26.24 -15.06
C LYS A 110 -11.33 -25.42 -16.34
N LEU A 111 -10.69 -24.26 -16.31
CA LEU A 111 -10.61 -23.33 -17.43
C LEU A 111 -9.71 -23.91 -18.54
N ASP A 112 -10.27 -24.81 -19.36
CA ASP A 112 -9.54 -25.47 -20.45
C ASP A 112 -9.54 -24.61 -21.72
N ARG A 113 -8.45 -23.88 -21.96
CA ARG A 113 -8.24 -23.06 -23.16
C ARG A 113 -8.59 -23.76 -24.47
N ARG A 114 -8.37 -25.08 -24.60
CA ARG A 114 -8.58 -25.81 -25.86
C ARG A 114 -10.05 -25.94 -26.25
N LYS A 115 -10.95 -25.75 -25.29
CA LYS A 115 -12.41 -25.84 -25.48
C LYS A 115 -13.06 -24.48 -25.65
N LEU A 116 -12.29 -23.39 -25.54
CA LEU A 116 -12.80 -22.03 -25.52
C LEU A 116 -12.45 -21.28 -26.80
N ASN A 117 -13.41 -20.52 -27.32
CA ASN A 117 -13.17 -19.55 -28.38
C ASN A 117 -12.71 -18.23 -27.76
N LEU A 118 -11.39 -18.07 -27.59
CA LEU A 118 -10.81 -16.87 -26.97
C LEU A 118 -11.10 -15.59 -27.75
N GLU A 119 -11.26 -15.64 -29.07
CA GLU A 119 -11.61 -14.46 -29.87
C GLU A 119 -13.04 -13.98 -29.56
N LEU A 120 -13.98 -14.90 -29.42
CA LEU A 120 -15.37 -14.59 -29.06
C LEU A 120 -15.45 -14.01 -27.64
N ILE A 121 -14.73 -14.62 -26.70
CA ILE A 121 -14.64 -14.13 -25.31
C ILE A 121 -14.00 -12.74 -25.29
N ALA A 122 -12.88 -12.54 -25.99
CA ALA A 122 -12.23 -11.23 -26.11
C ALA A 122 -13.19 -10.19 -26.69
N GLN A 123 -13.93 -10.53 -27.75
CA GLN A 123 -14.92 -9.63 -28.34
C GLN A 123 -15.96 -9.19 -27.32
N GLN A 124 -16.51 -10.13 -26.55
CA GLN A 124 -17.50 -9.84 -25.53
C GLN A 124 -16.93 -8.92 -24.44
N ILE A 125 -15.74 -9.24 -23.92
CA ILE A 125 -15.07 -8.44 -22.90
C ILE A 125 -14.77 -7.02 -23.42
N CYS A 126 -14.30 -6.87 -24.66
CA CYS A 126 -14.10 -5.55 -25.28
C CYS A 126 -15.39 -4.73 -25.35
N ASN A 127 -16.50 -5.35 -25.79
CA ASN A 127 -17.80 -4.69 -25.85
C ASN A 127 -18.32 -4.26 -24.47
N ASN A 128 -18.17 -5.14 -23.46
CA ASN A 128 -18.54 -4.83 -22.09
C ASN A 128 -17.69 -3.70 -21.53
N THR A 129 -16.36 -3.76 -21.72
CA THR A 129 -15.41 -2.74 -21.26
C THR A 129 -15.70 -1.36 -21.88
N ALA A 130 -16.18 -1.32 -23.12
CA ALA A 130 -16.58 -0.07 -23.77
C ALA A 130 -17.83 0.58 -23.16
N GLN A 131 -18.64 -0.17 -22.41
CA GLN A 131 -19.78 0.38 -21.69
C GLN A 131 -19.33 1.14 -20.43
N PRO A 132 -20.00 2.26 -20.08
CA PRO A 132 -19.73 2.95 -18.82
C PRO A 132 -19.92 2.04 -17.60
N PHE A 133 -19.02 2.14 -16.63
CA PHE A 133 -19.19 1.51 -15.32
C PHE A 133 -20.01 2.42 -14.42
N GLN A 134 -21.11 1.94 -13.86
CA GLN A 134 -22.07 2.74 -13.12
C GLN A 134 -21.85 2.66 -11.61
N ASP A 135 -21.98 3.80 -10.95
CA ASP A 135 -22.12 3.87 -9.50
C ASP A 135 -23.56 3.52 -9.12
N ILE A 136 -23.74 2.27 -8.67
CA ILE A 136 -25.03 1.73 -8.24
C ILE A 136 -25.05 1.67 -6.72
N ASP A 137 -25.76 2.62 -6.10
CA ASP A 137 -25.87 2.71 -4.64
C ASP A 137 -27.03 1.89 -4.07
N THR A 138 -27.97 1.45 -4.91
CA THR A 138 -29.19 0.75 -4.50
C THR A 138 -29.02 -0.75 -4.29
N SER A 139 -28.03 -1.38 -4.94
CA SER A 139 -27.85 -2.83 -4.92
C SER A 139 -26.38 -3.21 -5.07
N SER A 140 -25.83 -3.81 -4.02
CA SER A 140 -24.47 -4.38 -4.03
C SER A 140 -24.32 -5.45 -5.12
N GLN A 141 -25.34 -6.28 -5.31
CA GLN A 141 -25.30 -7.35 -6.31
C GLN A 141 -25.30 -6.80 -7.73
N GLU A 142 -26.10 -5.77 -8.03
CA GLU A 142 -26.09 -5.13 -9.35
C GLU A 142 -24.75 -4.47 -9.63
N TRP A 143 -24.16 -3.81 -8.63
CA TRP A 143 -22.84 -3.21 -8.74
C TRP A 143 -21.77 -4.26 -9.08
N VAL A 144 -21.74 -5.38 -8.35
CA VAL A 144 -20.80 -6.50 -8.60
C VAL A 144 -21.07 -7.20 -9.94
N ASN A 145 -22.33 -7.34 -10.34
CA ASN A 145 -22.72 -7.99 -11.59
C ASN A 145 -22.17 -7.28 -12.83
N GLN A 146 -21.76 -6.01 -12.75
CA GLN A 146 -21.06 -5.30 -13.82
C GLN A 146 -19.65 -5.86 -14.11
N LEU A 147 -19.10 -6.68 -13.20
CA LEU A 147 -17.76 -7.28 -13.30
C LEU A 147 -17.80 -8.80 -13.54
N CYS A 148 -18.98 -9.40 -13.57
CA CYS A 148 -19.15 -10.85 -13.48
C CYS A 148 -19.89 -11.43 -14.69
N GLY A 149 -19.60 -12.70 -14.97
CA GLY A 149 -20.35 -13.56 -15.88
C GLY A 149 -20.37 -13.01 -17.30
N PRO A 150 -21.56 -12.83 -17.90
CA PRO A 150 -21.64 -12.27 -19.25
C PRO A 150 -21.17 -10.81 -19.33
N ASN A 151 -21.01 -10.11 -18.19
CA ASN A 151 -20.57 -8.72 -18.11
C ASN A 151 -19.08 -8.58 -17.79
N LEU A 152 -18.29 -9.66 -17.82
CA LEU A 152 -16.84 -9.59 -17.59
C LEU A 152 -16.19 -8.49 -18.44
N ARG A 153 -15.28 -7.75 -17.81
CA ARG A 153 -14.56 -6.61 -18.40
C ARG A 153 -13.05 -6.81 -18.27
N TRP A 154 -12.25 -6.03 -18.99
CA TRP A 154 -10.79 -6.06 -18.83
C TRP A 154 -10.36 -5.65 -17.42
N GLU A 155 -11.14 -4.81 -16.76
CA GLU A 155 -10.98 -4.48 -15.34
C GLU A 155 -11.13 -5.73 -14.46
N SER A 156 -12.14 -6.59 -14.71
CA SER A 156 -12.35 -7.86 -14.01
C SER A 156 -11.14 -8.79 -14.15
N ILE A 157 -10.58 -8.88 -15.36
CA ILE A 157 -9.36 -9.66 -15.63
C ILE A 157 -8.18 -9.08 -14.87
N GLY A 158 -8.03 -7.75 -14.87
CA GLY A 158 -7.00 -7.06 -14.11
C GLY A 158 -7.04 -7.43 -12.63
N LEU A 159 -8.21 -7.43 -11.99
CA LEU A 159 -8.38 -7.71 -10.56
C LEU A 159 -7.81 -9.07 -10.09
N LEU A 160 -7.69 -10.04 -11.00
CA LEU A 160 -7.08 -11.35 -10.72
C LEU A 160 -5.59 -11.25 -10.35
N TRP A 161 -4.91 -10.14 -10.67
CA TRP A 161 -3.51 -9.87 -10.28
C TRP A 161 -3.30 -10.10 -8.78
N SER A 162 -4.28 -9.72 -7.97
CA SER A 162 -4.22 -9.75 -6.50
C SER A 162 -4.07 -11.18 -5.95
N VAL A 163 -4.53 -12.18 -6.69
CA VAL A 163 -4.34 -13.60 -6.38
C VAL A 163 -3.05 -14.11 -7.01
N LEU A 164 -2.80 -13.77 -8.28
CA LEU A 164 -1.59 -14.20 -9.02
C LEU A 164 -0.28 -13.77 -8.34
N ARG A 165 -0.25 -12.59 -7.72
CA ARG A 165 0.93 -12.09 -6.99
C ARG A 165 1.35 -13.00 -5.84
N ARG A 166 0.41 -13.72 -5.23
CA ARG A 166 0.66 -14.53 -4.03
C ARG A 166 1.28 -15.88 -4.38
N ILE A 167 1.03 -16.36 -5.59
CA ILE A 167 1.48 -17.66 -6.05
C ILE A 167 2.90 -17.50 -6.62
N SER A 168 3.87 -18.11 -5.94
CA SER A 168 5.25 -18.11 -6.42
C SER A 168 5.34 -18.89 -7.73
N GLY A 169 5.94 -18.30 -8.76
CA GLY A 169 6.02 -18.94 -10.08
C GLY A 169 4.66 -19.07 -10.77
N SER A 170 3.73 -18.15 -10.50
CA SER A 170 2.38 -18.17 -11.09
C SER A 170 2.32 -18.19 -12.60
N PHE A 171 3.42 -17.86 -13.30
CA PHE A 171 3.47 -17.82 -14.75
C PHE A 171 4.48 -18.81 -15.30
N ASP A 172 4.08 -19.56 -16.32
CA ASP A 172 4.93 -20.46 -17.09
C ASP A 172 5.86 -19.68 -18.05
N PRO A 173 6.97 -20.29 -18.52
CA PRO A 173 7.90 -19.64 -19.46
C PRO A 173 7.22 -19.08 -20.72
N ILE A 174 6.20 -19.78 -21.24
CA ILE A 174 5.45 -19.35 -22.44
C ILE A 174 4.65 -18.06 -22.14
N GLU A 175 4.07 -17.96 -20.96
CA GLU A 175 3.29 -16.78 -20.54
C GLU A 175 4.21 -15.58 -20.28
N LYS A 176 5.39 -15.82 -19.66
CA LYS A 176 6.42 -14.78 -19.48
C LYS A 176 6.89 -14.20 -20.81
N ASN A 177 7.11 -15.05 -21.82
CA ASN A 177 7.53 -14.62 -23.14
C ASN A 177 6.46 -13.76 -23.85
N GLN A 178 5.18 -14.08 -23.65
CA GLN A 178 4.07 -13.28 -24.23
C GLN A 178 4.00 -11.86 -23.66
N PHE A 179 4.49 -11.67 -22.44
CA PHE A 179 4.59 -10.37 -21.78
C PHE A 179 5.98 -9.73 -21.90
N HIS A 180 6.89 -10.32 -22.71
CA HIS A 180 8.26 -9.85 -22.87
C HIS A 180 9.01 -9.67 -21.53
N VAL A 181 8.72 -10.53 -20.54
CA VAL A 181 9.36 -10.47 -19.22
C VAL A 181 10.72 -11.18 -19.30
N LEU A 182 11.80 -10.41 -19.20
CA LEU A 182 13.17 -10.94 -19.11
C LEU A 182 13.36 -11.73 -17.81
N GLU A 183 14.07 -12.86 -17.88
CA GLU A 183 14.22 -13.83 -16.76
C GLU A 183 14.96 -13.26 -15.53
N SER A 184 15.68 -12.14 -15.66
CA SER A 184 16.37 -11.51 -14.54
C SER A 184 15.42 -10.61 -13.72
N GLY A 185 15.14 -10.99 -12.47
CA GLY A 185 14.52 -10.10 -11.48
C GLY A 185 13.52 -10.76 -10.53
N THR A 186 12.79 -9.93 -9.79
CA THR A 186 11.83 -10.34 -8.76
C THR A 186 10.70 -11.22 -9.31
N ALA A 187 10.23 -12.20 -8.53
CA ALA A 187 9.13 -13.11 -8.91
C ALA A 187 7.81 -12.41 -9.30
N ASN A 188 7.63 -11.13 -8.93
CA ASN A 188 6.42 -10.35 -9.22
C ASN A 188 6.41 -9.66 -10.59
N LYS A 189 7.54 -9.64 -11.34
CA LYS A 189 7.60 -8.96 -12.66
C LYS A 189 6.54 -9.44 -13.66
N PRO A 190 6.28 -10.76 -13.82
CA PRO A 190 5.22 -11.24 -14.72
C PRO A 190 3.82 -10.75 -14.30
N VAL A 191 3.56 -10.71 -12.99
CA VAL A 191 2.27 -10.24 -12.44
C VAL A 191 2.09 -8.74 -12.72
N LEU A 192 3.14 -7.93 -12.59
CA LEU A 192 3.08 -6.51 -12.91
C LEU A 192 2.83 -6.31 -14.42
N ALA A 193 3.47 -7.12 -15.27
CA ALA A 193 3.21 -7.08 -16.71
C ALA A 193 1.75 -7.41 -17.02
N PHE A 194 1.21 -8.49 -16.45
CA PHE A 194 -0.21 -8.85 -16.55
C PHE A 194 -1.11 -7.66 -16.18
N LEU A 195 -0.88 -7.05 -15.01
CA LEU A 195 -1.66 -5.91 -14.53
C LEU A 195 -1.56 -4.70 -15.48
N ARG A 196 -0.36 -4.36 -15.97
CA ARG A 196 -0.15 -3.28 -16.94
C ARG A 196 -0.91 -3.53 -18.24
N HIS A 197 -0.84 -4.74 -18.78
CA HIS A 197 -1.58 -5.10 -20.00
C HIS A 197 -3.10 -5.04 -19.79
N SER A 198 -3.61 -5.50 -18.64
CA SER A 198 -5.05 -5.40 -18.31
C SER A 198 -5.50 -3.94 -18.22
N ILE A 199 -4.72 -3.07 -17.57
CA ILE A 199 -5.02 -1.63 -17.48
C ILE A 199 -5.00 -0.98 -18.87
N ASN A 200 -3.99 -1.29 -19.69
CA ASN A 200 -3.88 -0.73 -21.04
C ASN A 200 -5.05 -1.16 -21.94
N LEU A 201 -5.45 -2.44 -21.88
CA LEU A 201 -6.64 -2.91 -22.59
C LEU A 201 -7.91 -2.24 -22.07
N ALA A 202 -8.09 -2.11 -20.75
CA ALA A 202 -9.24 -1.41 -20.19
C ALA A 202 -9.30 0.03 -20.70
N ARG A 203 -8.18 0.76 -20.62
CA ARG A 203 -8.04 2.16 -21.07
C ARG A 203 -8.22 2.36 -22.57
N HIS A 204 -7.98 1.32 -23.37
CA HIS A 204 -8.26 1.37 -24.81
C HIS A 204 -9.77 1.51 -25.11
N PHE A 205 -10.63 0.93 -24.28
CA PHE A 205 -12.08 0.90 -24.48
C PHE A 205 -12.86 1.86 -23.56
N THR A 206 -12.33 2.22 -22.40
CA THR A 206 -12.95 3.15 -21.46
C THR A 206 -11.93 4.08 -20.82
N LEU A 207 -12.25 5.36 -20.68
CA LEU A 207 -11.27 6.37 -20.23
C LEU A 207 -10.85 6.17 -18.77
N ALA A 208 -11.82 6.05 -17.88
CA ALA A 208 -11.62 5.95 -16.44
C ALA A 208 -12.87 5.42 -15.75
N ASN A 209 -12.69 4.65 -14.69
CA ASN A 209 -13.71 4.30 -13.72
C ASN A 209 -13.05 3.89 -12.40
N VAL A 210 -13.86 3.68 -11.36
CA VAL A 210 -13.38 3.37 -10.01
C VAL A 210 -12.55 2.07 -9.92
N ILE A 211 -12.79 1.09 -10.79
CA ILE A 211 -12.01 -0.15 -10.82
C ILE A 211 -10.65 0.07 -11.50
N ILE A 212 -10.60 0.87 -12.56
CA ILE A 212 -9.32 1.30 -13.15
C ILE A 212 -8.49 2.08 -12.13
N LEU A 213 -9.11 2.96 -11.33
CA LEU A 213 -8.43 3.66 -10.24
C LEU A 213 -7.81 2.68 -9.24
N ASP A 214 -8.56 1.67 -8.79
CA ASP A 214 -7.99 0.64 -7.90
C ASP A 214 -6.81 -0.07 -8.57
N LEU A 215 -6.97 -0.54 -9.81
CA LEU A 215 -5.88 -1.20 -10.55
C LEU A 215 -4.63 -0.32 -10.70
N LEU A 216 -4.78 0.99 -10.92
CA LEU A 216 -3.67 1.94 -10.99
C LEU A 216 -2.99 2.12 -9.62
N PHE A 217 -3.76 2.22 -8.54
CA PHE A 217 -3.20 2.26 -7.18
C PHE A 217 -2.40 0.99 -6.88
N GLN A 218 -2.95 -0.18 -7.22
CA GLN A 218 -2.27 -1.46 -7.04
C GLN A 218 -1.01 -1.59 -7.90
N LYS A 219 -1.05 -1.07 -9.14
CA LYS A 219 0.12 -1.01 -10.02
C LYS A 219 1.24 -0.18 -9.40
N ALA A 220 0.93 0.96 -8.79
CA ALA A 220 1.91 1.81 -8.13
C ALA A 220 2.60 1.08 -6.96
N ILE A 221 1.83 0.39 -6.12
CA ILE A 221 2.35 -0.46 -5.05
C ILE A 221 3.26 -1.57 -5.60
N MET A 222 2.82 -2.28 -6.64
CA MET A 222 3.61 -3.36 -7.25
C MET A 222 4.92 -2.85 -7.86
N GLU A 223 4.92 -1.66 -8.46
CA GLU A 223 6.14 -1.07 -8.99
C GLU A 223 7.12 -0.74 -7.87
N SER A 224 6.63 -0.23 -6.73
CA SER A 224 7.46 0.03 -5.56
C SER A 224 8.11 -1.25 -5.02
N MET A 225 7.37 -2.36 -4.99
CA MET A 225 7.85 -3.71 -4.65
C MET A 225 8.83 -4.32 -5.68
N ILE A 226 9.13 -3.64 -6.81
CA ILE A 226 10.04 -4.16 -7.85
C ILE A 226 11.22 -3.23 -8.07
N VAL A 227 11.00 -1.92 -8.17
CA VAL A 227 12.05 -0.93 -8.48
C VAL A 227 12.45 -0.07 -7.28
N GLY A 228 11.76 -0.19 -6.15
CA GLY A 228 11.99 0.62 -4.95
C GLY A 228 11.18 1.92 -4.90
N ASP A 229 10.89 2.39 -3.70
CA ASP A 229 9.94 3.50 -3.44
C ASP A 229 10.49 4.87 -3.87
N ALA A 230 11.81 5.03 -3.93
CA ALA A 230 12.46 6.28 -4.35
C ALA A 230 12.44 6.51 -5.87
N SER A 231 12.07 5.50 -6.67
CA SER A 231 12.14 5.55 -8.14
C SER A 231 11.13 6.54 -8.75
N LEU A 232 11.54 7.22 -9.82
CA LEU A 232 10.64 8.07 -10.63
C LEU A 232 9.49 7.27 -11.25
N ILE A 233 9.69 5.98 -11.52
CA ILE A 233 8.64 5.08 -12.04
C ILE A 233 7.48 5.00 -11.04
N CYS A 234 7.80 4.77 -9.76
CA CYS A 234 6.81 4.70 -8.69
C CYS A 234 6.07 6.02 -8.52
N TRP A 235 6.81 7.14 -8.53
CA TRP A 235 6.21 8.47 -8.44
C TRP A 235 5.24 8.75 -9.59
N SER A 236 5.65 8.49 -10.84
CA SER A 236 4.82 8.68 -12.03
C SER A 236 3.57 7.79 -12.03
N SER A 237 3.72 6.55 -11.59
CA SER A 237 2.62 5.59 -11.48
C SER A 237 1.57 6.00 -10.45
N PHE A 238 2.04 6.46 -9.30
CA PHE A 238 1.16 6.98 -8.26
C PHE A 238 0.44 8.27 -8.72
N ALA A 239 1.14 9.13 -9.47
CA ALA A 239 0.53 10.32 -10.07
C ALA A 239 -0.59 9.99 -11.07
N ASP A 240 -0.49 8.89 -11.83
CA ASP A 240 -1.58 8.41 -12.70
C ASP A 240 -2.83 8.03 -11.88
N ALA A 241 -2.64 7.33 -10.75
CA ALA A 241 -3.74 7.00 -9.83
C ALA A 241 -4.40 8.26 -9.24
N VAL A 242 -3.61 9.24 -8.77
CA VAL A 242 -4.11 10.52 -8.26
C VAL A 242 -4.86 11.31 -9.35
N SER A 243 -4.35 11.29 -10.58
CA SER A 243 -4.98 11.97 -11.73
C SER A 243 -6.35 11.37 -12.05
N VAL A 244 -6.45 10.03 -12.09
CA VAL A 244 -7.74 9.36 -12.30
C VAL A 244 -8.69 9.59 -11.13
N MET A 245 -8.21 9.54 -9.89
CA MET A 245 -9.03 9.78 -8.70
C MET A 245 -9.64 11.19 -8.69
N THR A 246 -8.85 12.19 -9.07
CA THR A 246 -9.31 13.58 -9.14
C THR A 246 -10.25 13.80 -10.33
N TYR A 247 -9.95 13.20 -11.49
CA TYR A 247 -10.84 13.20 -12.66
C TYR A 247 -12.22 12.60 -12.35
N LEU A 248 -12.27 11.49 -11.59
CA LEU A 248 -13.52 10.83 -11.20
C LEU A 248 -14.26 11.55 -10.06
N GLY A 249 -13.69 12.61 -9.48
CA GLY A 249 -14.30 13.32 -8.36
C GLY A 249 -14.31 12.54 -7.03
N VAL A 250 -13.57 11.42 -6.93
CA VAL A 250 -13.56 10.54 -5.74
C VAL A 250 -13.01 11.24 -4.49
N HIS A 251 -12.16 12.26 -4.67
CA HIS A 251 -11.62 13.12 -3.63
C HIS A 251 -12.61 14.17 -3.08
N ALA A 252 -13.69 14.45 -3.81
CA ALA A 252 -14.61 15.55 -3.53
C ALA A 252 -16.05 15.03 -3.41
N GLU A 253 -16.28 14.11 -2.46
CA GLU A 253 -17.63 13.57 -2.22
C GLU A 253 -18.60 14.69 -1.78
N ASN A 254 -19.72 14.81 -2.48
CA ASN A 254 -20.79 15.77 -2.19
C ASN A 254 -21.89 15.09 -1.37
N LEU A 255 -21.95 15.38 -0.07
CA LEU A 255 -22.99 14.85 0.82
C LEU A 255 -24.27 15.68 0.70
N THR A 256 -25.25 15.18 -0.05
CA THR A 256 -26.58 15.80 -0.21
C THR A 256 -27.62 15.08 0.66
N GLY A 257 -27.45 15.16 1.98
CA GLY A 257 -28.36 14.57 2.98
C GLY A 257 -27.69 13.55 3.91
N PRO A 258 -28.47 12.83 4.74
CA PRO A 258 -27.94 11.79 5.61
C PRO A 258 -27.21 10.72 4.80
N TYR A 259 -25.96 10.47 5.14
CA TYR A 259 -25.16 9.48 4.43
C TYR A 259 -25.76 8.08 4.58
N ARG A 260 -25.96 7.40 3.46
CA ARG A 260 -26.38 6.00 3.41
C ARG A 260 -25.27 5.20 2.72
N PRO A 261 -24.52 4.36 3.45
CA PRO A 261 -23.45 3.58 2.86
C PRO A 261 -24.03 2.55 1.89
N SER A 262 -23.29 2.36 0.81
CA SER A 262 -23.52 1.39 -0.24
C SER A 262 -22.18 0.76 -0.59
N LEU A 263 -22.20 -0.34 -1.32
CA LEU A 263 -20.95 -0.94 -1.80
C LEU A 263 -20.14 0.04 -2.68
N SER A 264 -20.81 0.77 -3.59
CA SER A 264 -20.15 1.76 -4.46
C SER A 264 -19.54 2.92 -3.66
N SER A 265 -20.30 3.52 -2.74
CA SER A 265 -19.85 4.69 -1.98
C SER A 265 -18.71 4.35 -1.01
N GLU A 266 -18.79 3.24 -0.28
CA GLU A 266 -17.73 2.80 0.62
C GLU A 266 -16.47 2.35 -0.14
N HIS A 267 -16.62 1.72 -1.32
CA HIS A 267 -15.48 1.42 -2.18
C HIS A 267 -14.72 2.69 -2.60
N LYS A 268 -15.44 3.75 -3.00
CA LYS A 268 -14.85 5.07 -3.33
C LYS A 268 -14.14 5.71 -2.14
N ARG A 269 -14.75 5.73 -0.95
CA ARG A 269 -14.12 6.27 0.27
C ARG A 269 -12.86 5.50 0.67
N ARG A 270 -12.89 4.17 0.56
CA ARG A 270 -11.71 3.33 0.84
C ARG A 270 -10.58 3.60 -0.15
N LEU A 271 -10.89 3.75 -1.44
CA LEU A 271 -9.89 4.11 -2.44
C LEU A 271 -9.29 5.48 -2.18
N PHE A 272 -10.13 6.48 -1.92
CA PHE A 272 -9.65 7.80 -1.53
C PHE A 272 -8.75 7.71 -0.30
N GLY A 273 -9.17 6.97 0.73
CA GLY A 273 -8.41 6.86 1.97
C GLY A 273 -7.05 6.20 1.78
N ARG A 274 -6.97 5.14 0.95
CA ARG A 274 -5.72 4.45 0.60
C ARG A 274 -4.78 5.35 -0.21
N VAL A 275 -5.29 6.03 -1.24
CA VAL A 275 -4.50 6.95 -2.06
C VAL A 275 -4.01 8.13 -1.22
N TYR A 276 -4.87 8.73 -0.41
CA TYR A 276 -4.50 9.85 0.47
C TYR A 276 -3.42 9.44 1.48
N ASN A 277 -3.56 8.29 2.14
CA ASN A 277 -2.55 7.80 3.07
C ASN A 277 -1.19 7.57 2.38
N LEU A 278 -1.20 6.93 1.21
CA LEU A 278 0.03 6.67 0.46
C LEU A 278 0.70 7.97 -0.03
N ASP A 279 -0.07 8.97 -0.47
CA ASP A 279 0.46 10.30 -0.85
C ASP A 279 1.29 10.89 0.29
N LYS A 280 0.76 10.87 1.53
CA LYS A 280 1.48 11.44 2.68
C LYS A 280 2.65 10.57 3.11
N ALA A 281 2.52 9.25 3.04
CA ALA A 281 3.61 8.33 3.37
C ALA A 281 4.81 8.49 2.40
N ILE A 282 4.56 8.63 1.10
CA ILE A 282 5.64 8.84 0.11
C ILE A 282 6.34 10.19 0.33
N VAL A 283 5.59 11.24 0.70
CA VAL A 283 6.19 12.54 1.04
C VAL A 283 7.10 12.41 2.27
N ALA A 284 6.64 11.73 3.32
CA ALA A 284 7.43 11.50 4.52
C ALA A 284 8.70 10.67 4.24
N PHE A 285 8.66 9.82 3.21
CA PHE A 285 9.80 9.01 2.77
C PHE A 285 10.79 9.78 1.86
N THR A 286 10.29 10.52 0.88
CA THR A 286 11.10 11.11 -0.21
C THR A 286 11.35 12.61 -0.06
N GLY A 287 10.60 13.28 0.83
CA GLY A 287 10.55 14.74 0.90
C GLY A 287 10.03 15.44 -0.36
N ARG A 288 9.46 14.70 -1.33
CA ARG A 288 8.81 15.30 -2.49
C ARG A 288 7.49 15.95 -2.06
N PRO A 289 7.07 17.08 -2.65
CA PRO A 289 5.78 17.68 -2.32
C PRO A 289 4.60 16.73 -2.58
N PRO A 290 3.54 16.77 -1.76
CA PRO A 290 2.35 15.93 -1.96
C PRO A 290 1.66 16.22 -3.29
N LEU A 291 1.08 15.20 -3.91
CA LEU A 291 0.25 15.35 -5.10
C LEU A 291 -1.17 15.80 -4.76
N LEU A 292 -1.67 15.41 -3.58
CA LEU A 292 -2.99 15.80 -3.11
C LEU A 292 -2.91 16.97 -2.15
N ASN A 293 -3.56 18.07 -2.51
CA ASN A 293 -3.80 19.16 -1.58
C ASN A 293 -5.11 18.91 -0.81
N PRO A 294 -5.08 18.74 0.53
CA PRO A 294 -6.28 18.48 1.32
C PRO A 294 -7.32 19.59 1.26
N ARG A 295 -6.95 20.83 0.92
CA ARG A 295 -7.91 21.94 0.77
C ARG A 295 -8.93 21.68 -0.34
N PHE A 296 -8.63 20.80 -1.28
CA PHE A 296 -9.53 20.40 -2.36
C PHE A 296 -10.14 19.01 -2.14
N CYS A 297 -9.92 18.39 -0.99
CA CYS A 297 -10.46 17.08 -0.65
C CYS A 297 -11.58 17.21 0.39
N SER A 298 -12.75 16.65 0.09
CA SER A 298 -13.91 16.66 1.01
C SER A 298 -14.41 15.27 1.39
N THR A 299 -13.86 14.20 0.81
CA THR A 299 -14.28 12.83 1.08
C THR A 299 -13.94 12.41 2.52
N PRO A 300 -14.92 11.98 3.32
CA PRO A 300 -14.70 11.58 4.72
C PRO A 300 -14.04 10.18 4.81
N PRO A 301 -13.51 9.80 6.00
CA PRO A 301 -12.93 8.48 6.19
C PRO A 301 -13.99 7.37 6.02
N PRO A 302 -13.65 6.22 5.41
CA PRO A 302 -14.58 5.11 5.16
C PRO A 302 -15.11 4.50 6.46
N LEU A 303 -16.35 4.02 6.45
CA LEU A 303 -16.91 3.34 7.62
C LEU A 303 -16.23 1.98 7.84
N ASP A 304 -16.15 1.59 9.11
CA ASP A 304 -15.52 0.34 9.53
C ASP A 304 -16.46 -0.86 9.33
N LEU A 305 -16.76 -1.15 8.07
CA LEU A 305 -17.65 -2.24 7.65
C LEU A 305 -16.84 -3.40 7.07
N SER A 306 -17.30 -4.64 7.26
CA SER A 306 -16.68 -5.79 6.60
C SER A 306 -16.94 -5.78 5.08
N ASP A 307 -16.12 -6.49 4.31
CA ASP A 307 -16.37 -6.66 2.87
C ASP A 307 -17.62 -7.51 2.65
N GLU A 308 -17.84 -8.50 3.52
CA GLU A 308 -18.95 -9.43 3.49
C GLU A 308 -20.30 -8.70 3.67
N ASP A 309 -20.40 -7.76 4.61
CA ASP A 309 -21.63 -6.99 4.82
C ASP A 309 -21.91 -6.04 3.65
N LEU A 310 -20.85 -5.42 3.08
CA LEU A 310 -20.99 -4.56 1.90
C LEU A 310 -21.43 -5.35 0.68
N LEU A 311 -20.87 -6.54 0.45
CA LEU A 311 -21.24 -7.42 -0.65
C LEU A 311 -22.65 -7.97 -0.49
N ALA A 312 -23.05 -8.36 0.72
CA ALA A 312 -24.39 -8.85 1.02
C ALA A 312 -25.46 -7.77 0.81
N GLY A 313 -25.18 -6.53 1.21
CA GLY A 313 -26.11 -5.40 1.08
C GLY A 313 -27.40 -5.59 1.91
N GLY A 314 -28.43 -4.81 1.57
CA GLY A 314 -29.76 -4.91 2.18
C GLY A 314 -29.75 -4.93 3.71
N ALA A 315 -30.50 -5.86 4.30
CA ALA A 315 -30.65 -5.99 5.76
C ALA A 315 -29.34 -6.32 6.49
N ALA A 316 -28.36 -6.97 5.83
CA ALA A 316 -27.07 -7.26 6.44
C ALA A 316 -26.25 -5.97 6.61
N LEU A 317 -26.18 -5.15 5.55
CA LEU A 317 -25.52 -3.85 5.59
C LEU A 317 -26.21 -2.89 6.56
N GLU A 318 -27.55 -2.81 6.54
CA GLU A 318 -28.32 -1.96 7.46
C GLU A 318 -28.04 -2.30 8.92
N ARG A 319 -27.95 -3.60 9.26
CA ARG A 319 -27.59 -4.05 10.60
C ARG A 319 -26.16 -3.65 10.96
N ALA A 320 -25.20 -3.93 10.09
CA ALA A 320 -23.80 -3.57 10.32
C ALA A 320 -23.61 -2.06 10.55
N VAL A 321 -24.35 -1.23 9.82
CA VAL A 321 -24.35 0.23 9.98
C VAL A 321 -24.95 0.66 11.32
N SER A 322 -26.01 0.00 11.78
CA SER A 322 -26.61 0.28 13.09
C SER A 322 -25.72 -0.13 14.28
N GLU A 323 -24.73 -1.00 14.03
CA GLU A 323 -23.75 -1.50 14.99
C GLU A 323 -22.43 -0.72 14.94
N LEU A 324 -22.41 0.46 14.31
CA LEU A 324 -21.27 1.38 14.35
C LEU A 324 -21.39 2.33 15.56
N ASP A 325 -20.24 2.72 16.12
CA ASP A 325 -20.18 3.82 17.08
C ASP A 325 -20.45 5.17 16.39
N SER A 326 -20.63 6.23 17.19
CA SER A 326 -20.85 7.59 16.68
C SER A 326 -19.73 8.13 15.78
N ARG A 327 -18.57 7.47 15.77
CA ARG A 327 -17.40 7.82 14.95
C ARG A 327 -17.19 6.81 13.82
N GLY A 328 -18.13 5.92 13.54
CA GLY A 328 -18.10 4.99 12.42
C GLY A 328 -17.19 3.77 12.59
N TRP A 329 -16.78 3.43 13.82
CA TRP A 329 -16.06 2.19 14.15
C TRP A 329 -17.02 1.04 14.45
N ASN A 330 -16.65 -0.19 14.10
CA ASN A 330 -17.49 -1.35 14.38
C ASN A 330 -17.49 -1.71 15.88
N LEU A 331 -18.67 -2.06 16.41
CA LEU A 331 -18.81 -2.51 17.80
C LEU A 331 -18.58 -4.02 17.97
N ARG A 332 -18.44 -4.77 16.87
CA ARG A 332 -18.25 -6.24 16.88
C ARG A 332 -16.81 -6.66 17.21
N GLY A 333 -15.87 -5.72 17.28
CA GLY A 333 -14.45 -5.99 17.53
C GLY A 333 -13.74 -6.68 16.37
N GLY A 334 -14.37 -6.73 15.18
CA GLY A 334 -13.75 -7.24 13.97
C GLY A 334 -12.63 -6.31 13.49
N VAL A 335 -11.61 -6.87 12.86
CA VAL A 335 -10.54 -6.11 12.20
C VAL A 335 -10.64 -6.36 10.71
N TYR A 336 -10.95 -5.31 9.97
CA TYR A 336 -11.27 -5.36 8.56
C TYR A 336 -10.24 -4.53 7.73
N PRO A 337 -10.16 -4.74 6.41
CA PRO A 337 -9.45 -3.84 5.50
C PRO A 337 -9.81 -2.36 5.70
N SER A 338 -11.09 -2.09 5.97
CA SER A 338 -11.62 -0.75 6.29
C SER A 338 -11.10 -0.21 7.60
N SER A 339 -10.90 -1.04 8.63
CA SER A 339 -10.38 -0.59 9.93
C SER A 339 -8.98 0.01 9.78
N ILE A 340 -8.10 -0.65 9.03
CA ILE A 340 -6.74 -0.15 8.75
C ILE A 340 -6.81 1.11 7.91
N CYS A 341 -7.63 1.09 6.85
CA CYS A 341 -7.78 2.24 5.95
C CYS A 341 -8.26 3.47 6.72
N ARG A 342 -9.26 3.31 7.59
CA ARG A 342 -9.80 4.36 8.45
C ARG A 342 -8.74 4.88 9.43
N ALA A 343 -8.06 3.99 10.15
CA ALA A 343 -7.01 4.38 11.10
C ALA A 343 -5.86 5.13 10.41
N GLY A 344 -5.38 4.60 9.28
CA GLY A 344 -4.35 5.21 8.46
C GLY A 344 -4.76 6.56 7.89
N TYR A 345 -6.02 6.70 7.46
CA TYR A 345 -6.54 7.97 6.96
C TYR A 345 -6.53 9.05 8.05
N LEU A 346 -7.07 8.74 9.24
CA LEU A 346 -7.09 9.68 10.36
C LEU A 346 -5.68 10.14 10.74
N MET A 347 -4.71 9.22 10.80
CA MET A 347 -3.32 9.56 11.06
C MET A 347 -2.65 10.34 9.91
N ALA A 348 -3.03 10.07 8.66
CA ALA A 348 -2.50 10.79 7.51
C ALA A 348 -2.94 12.27 7.49
N GLN A 349 -4.07 12.61 8.12
CA GLN A 349 -4.49 14.01 8.28
C GLN A 349 -3.48 14.80 9.14
N ILE A 350 -3.00 14.22 10.26
CA ILE A 350 -1.95 14.87 11.05
C ILE A 350 -0.62 14.88 10.28
N LEU A 351 -0.29 13.78 9.59
CA LEU A 351 0.93 13.73 8.79
C LEU A 351 0.95 14.82 7.72
N ASN A 352 -0.21 15.13 7.12
CA ASN A 352 -0.32 16.25 6.21
C ASN A 352 0.02 17.59 6.87
N GLU A 353 -0.50 17.88 8.07
CA GLU A 353 -0.18 19.13 8.78
C GLU A 353 1.32 19.21 9.13
N ILE A 354 1.91 18.08 9.53
CA ILE A 354 3.37 17.97 9.76
C ILE A 354 4.12 18.31 8.46
N ILE A 355 3.71 17.74 7.33
CA ILE A 355 4.31 17.99 6.01
C ILE A 355 4.19 19.46 5.62
N ASP A 356 3.03 20.09 5.82
CA ASP A 356 2.82 21.50 5.50
C ASP A 356 3.78 22.39 6.31
N ILE A 357 3.92 22.16 7.62
CA ILE A 357 4.88 22.88 8.47
C ILE A 357 6.32 22.65 8.02
N SER A 358 6.65 21.42 7.59
CA SER A 358 8.02 21.01 7.29
C SER A 358 8.51 21.45 5.90
N LEU A 359 7.62 21.51 4.91
CA LEU A 359 7.96 21.79 3.51
C LEU A 359 7.49 23.17 3.02
N ALA A 360 6.52 23.82 3.66
CA ALA A 360 6.01 25.09 3.17
C ALA A 360 7.06 26.21 3.29
N SER A 361 7.24 26.96 2.20
CA SER A 361 8.05 28.16 2.20
C SER A 361 7.38 29.25 3.05
N GLY A 362 7.95 29.54 4.21
CA GLY A 362 7.39 30.55 5.13
C GLY A 362 6.27 30.03 6.04
N ALA A 363 6.32 28.76 6.46
CA ALA A 363 5.41 28.23 7.46
C ALA A 363 5.39 29.10 8.74
N ASN A 364 4.24 29.68 9.07
CA ASN A 364 4.02 30.45 10.30
C ASN A 364 3.54 29.54 11.44
N ALA A 365 4.17 28.38 11.61
CA ALA A 365 3.82 27.48 12.70
C ALA A 365 4.39 28.03 14.02
N THR A 366 3.67 27.77 15.11
CA THR A 366 4.17 28.05 16.47
C THR A 366 4.44 26.73 17.18
N VAL A 367 5.23 26.79 18.26
CA VAL A 367 5.40 25.63 19.15
C VAL A 367 4.04 25.10 19.62
N GLU A 368 3.08 26.00 19.89
CA GLU A 368 1.73 25.62 20.32
C GLU A 368 0.96 24.88 19.21
N THR A 369 1.13 25.28 17.95
CA THR A 369 0.59 24.54 16.79
C THR A 369 1.09 23.09 16.81
N ILE A 370 2.39 22.88 17.01
CA ILE A 370 3.00 21.54 16.99
C ILE A 370 2.55 20.72 18.21
N ARG A 371 2.44 21.32 19.40
CA ARG A 371 1.89 20.64 20.59
C ARG A 371 0.44 20.22 20.41
N ASN A 372 -0.38 21.06 19.77
CA ASN A 372 -1.76 20.71 19.45
C ASN A 372 -1.84 19.53 18.47
N LEU A 373 -0.96 19.48 17.45
CA LEU A 373 -0.85 18.31 16.57
C LEU A 373 -0.42 17.04 17.32
N LYS A 374 0.55 17.14 18.24
CA LYS A 374 0.97 16.04 19.13
C LYS A 374 -0.19 15.55 19.99
N GLN A 375 -0.95 16.45 20.61
CA GLN A 375 -2.12 16.06 21.40
C GLN A 375 -3.21 15.43 20.53
N TRP A 376 -3.44 15.94 19.31
CA TRP A 376 -4.40 15.37 18.38
C TRP A 376 -4.02 13.94 17.97
N GLN A 377 -2.74 13.69 17.65
CA GLN A 377 -2.21 12.36 17.35
C GLN A 377 -2.38 11.39 18.51
N LEU A 378 -2.12 11.84 19.75
CA LEU A 378 -2.34 11.04 20.97
C LEU A 378 -3.82 10.69 21.17
N ASN A 379 -4.70 11.67 20.98
CA ASN A 379 -6.15 11.47 21.12
C ASN A 379 -6.65 10.45 20.10
N ILE A 380 -6.30 10.60 18.81
CA ILE A 380 -6.70 9.64 17.76
C ILE A 380 -6.29 8.21 18.13
N PHE A 381 -5.07 8.02 18.62
CA PHE A 381 -4.58 6.68 18.97
C PHE A 381 -5.26 6.12 20.22
N ALA A 382 -5.45 6.95 21.27
CA ALA A 382 -6.17 6.55 22.49
C ALA A 382 -7.63 6.19 22.22
N GLU A 383 -8.20 6.77 21.18
CA GLU A 383 -9.58 6.61 20.75
C GLU A 383 -9.83 5.39 19.86
N LEU A 384 -8.79 4.69 19.39
CA LEU A 384 -8.92 3.51 18.54
C LEU A 384 -9.62 2.36 19.29
N PRO A 385 -10.45 1.57 18.59
CA PRO A 385 -10.94 0.30 19.11
C PRO A 385 -9.80 -0.59 19.62
N ARG A 386 -9.99 -1.25 20.77
CA ARG A 386 -8.96 -2.09 21.39
C ARG A 386 -8.46 -3.21 20.47
N CYS A 387 -9.31 -3.71 19.56
CA CYS A 387 -8.90 -4.72 18.57
C CYS A 387 -7.85 -4.22 17.56
N LEU A 388 -7.61 -2.90 17.45
CA LEU A 388 -6.61 -2.30 16.57
C LEU A 388 -5.33 -1.88 17.31
N VAL A 389 -5.31 -1.95 18.64
CA VAL A 389 -4.16 -1.53 19.45
C VAL A 389 -3.26 -2.73 19.69
N TYR A 390 -1.98 -2.60 19.32
CA TYR A 390 -0.96 -3.59 19.65
C TYR A 390 -0.63 -3.52 21.13
N ASP A 391 -0.60 -4.66 21.80
CA ASP A 391 -0.17 -4.78 23.18
C ASP A 391 0.82 -5.95 23.33
N PRO A 392 2.09 -5.70 23.67
CA PRO A 392 3.08 -6.76 23.84
C PRO A 392 2.78 -7.70 25.01
N ASP A 393 1.98 -7.28 25.99
CA ASP A 393 1.57 -8.09 27.15
C ASP A 393 0.29 -8.89 26.88
N ASP A 394 -0.39 -8.64 25.76
CA ASP A 394 -1.60 -9.40 25.38
C ASP A 394 -1.21 -10.79 24.85
N PRO A 395 -1.68 -11.89 25.48
CA PRO A 395 -1.33 -13.25 25.08
C PRO A 395 -1.84 -13.62 23.67
N THR A 396 -2.78 -12.84 23.11
CA THR A 396 -3.27 -13.00 21.73
C THR A 396 -2.40 -12.27 20.71
N ASP A 397 -1.66 -11.25 21.14
CA ASP A 397 -0.67 -10.55 20.31
C ASP A 397 0.69 -11.28 20.38
N LEU A 398 1.05 -11.90 21.53
CA LEU A 398 2.23 -12.76 21.70
C LEU A 398 2.04 -13.92 22.71
N PRO A 399 2.47 -15.17 22.38
CA PRO A 399 3.15 -15.57 21.15
C PRO A 399 2.17 -15.70 19.99
N LEU A 400 2.48 -15.02 18.87
CA LEU A 400 1.66 -14.95 17.66
C LEU A 400 0.89 -16.26 17.40
N PRO A 401 -0.43 -16.22 17.16
CA PRO A 401 -1.25 -17.41 16.95
C PRO A 401 -0.63 -18.33 15.89
N LYS A 402 -0.71 -19.65 16.11
CA LYS A 402 -0.33 -20.62 15.08
C LYS A 402 -1.20 -20.37 13.85
N ALA A 403 -0.57 -20.34 12.67
CA ALA A 403 -1.27 -20.31 11.39
C ALA A 403 -2.06 -21.62 11.20
N GLU A 404 -3.24 -21.70 11.79
CA GLU A 404 -4.21 -22.71 11.42
C GLU A 404 -4.87 -22.26 10.13
N ILE A 405 -4.63 -23.01 9.05
CA ILE A 405 -5.42 -22.92 7.82
C ILE A 405 -6.83 -23.37 8.21
N ARG A 406 -7.71 -22.43 8.59
CA ARG A 406 -9.11 -22.73 8.88
C ARG A 406 -9.85 -22.92 7.56
N SER A 407 -10.47 -24.09 7.41
CA SER A 407 -11.42 -24.36 6.32
C SER A 407 -12.55 -23.34 6.38
N TYR A 408 -12.82 -22.66 5.25
CA TYR A 408 -13.87 -21.65 5.09
C TYR A 408 -15.25 -22.30 4.86
N ASP A 409 -15.59 -23.32 5.66
CA ASP A 409 -16.96 -23.85 5.79
C ASP A 409 -17.67 -23.25 7.03
N LYS A 410 -17.25 -22.07 7.47
CA LYS A 410 -17.88 -21.38 8.61
C LYS A 410 -19.05 -20.50 8.16
N ASP A 411 -20.12 -20.61 8.93
CA ASP A 411 -21.32 -19.78 8.90
C ASP A 411 -20.96 -18.29 8.80
N LEU A 412 -21.59 -17.56 7.87
CA LEU A 412 -21.35 -16.12 7.59
C LEU A 412 -21.63 -15.20 8.79
N SER A 413 -22.15 -15.76 9.89
CA SER A 413 -22.49 -15.08 11.14
C SER A 413 -21.35 -14.96 12.15
N ASP A 414 -20.21 -15.63 11.94
CA ASP A 414 -19.06 -15.57 12.85
C ASP A 414 -18.03 -14.52 12.37
N PRO A 415 -17.58 -13.57 13.21
CA PRO A 415 -16.63 -12.55 12.76
C PRO A 415 -15.31 -13.21 12.32
N PRO A 416 -14.84 -12.98 11.08
CA PRO A 416 -13.58 -13.55 10.63
C PRO A 416 -12.43 -12.95 11.43
N VAL A 417 -11.83 -13.74 12.33
CA VAL A 417 -10.54 -13.40 12.94
C VAL A 417 -9.46 -13.77 11.93
N GLU A 418 -8.98 -12.77 11.19
CA GLU A 418 -7.96 -12.97 10.17
C GLU A 418 -6.60 -13.38 10.78
N ALA A 419 -5.86 -14.23 10.05
CA ALA A 419 -4.57 -14.79 10.51
C ALA A 419 -3.42 -13.76 10.67
N ASN A 420 -3.63 -12.49 10.30
CA ASN A 420 -2.58 -11.45 10.24
C ASN A 420 -2.89 -10.18 11.08
N VAL A 421 -3.85 -10.23 12.00
CA VAL A 421 -4.26 -9.06 12.80
C VAL A 421 -3.11 -8.40 13.57
N VAL A 422 -2.18 -9.18 14.13
CA VAL A 422 -1.06 -8.63 14.91
C VAL A 422 -0.14 -7.76 14.04
N SER A 423 0.15 -8.18 12.82
CA SER A 423 0.94 -7.40 11.86
C SER A 423 0.34 -6.02 11.59
N LEU A 424 -0.99 -5.96 11.52
CA LEU A 424 -1.72 -4.72 11.30
C LEU A 424 -1.70 -3.80 12.52
N LYS A 425 -1.90 -4.37 13.71
CA LYS A 425 -1.79 -3.61 14.96
C LYS A 425 -0.39 -2.98 15.08
N ILE A 426 0.65 -3.76 14.76
CA ILE A 426 2.04 -3.26 14.71
C ILE A 426 2.17 -2.15 13.66
N PHE A 427 1.59 -2.32 12.47
CA PHE A 427 1.64 -1.30 11.42
C PHE A 427 0.94 0.00 11.84
N ILE A 428 -0.25 -0.07 12.43
CA ILE A 428 -0.97 1.09 13.00
C ILE A 428 -0.12 1.78 14.07
N ARG A 429 0.53 1.01 14.94
CA ARG A 429 1.44 1.55 15.95
C ARG A 429 2.65 2.24 15.31
N LEU A 430 3.26 1.65 14.29
CA LEU A 430 4.37 2.25 13.55
C LEU A 430 3.97 3.55 12.85
N THR A 431 2.79 3.61 12.21
CA THR A 431 2.26 4.86 11.63
C THR A 431 2.07 5.93 12.69
N HIS A 432 1.54 5.56 13.86
CA HIS A 432 1.42 6.50 14.97
C HIS A 432 2.79 7.02 15.43
N LEU A 433 3.75 6.13 15.63
CA LEU A 433 5.09 6.48 16.07
C LEU A 433 5.84 7.33 15.04
N GLN A 434 5.62 7.14 13.74
CA GLN A 434 6.21 7.99 12.71
C GLN A 434 5.73 9.45 12.83
N ASN A 435 4.42 9.66 13.02
CA ASN A 435 3.90 11.01 13.27
C ASN A 435 4.50 11.60 14.55
N MET A 436 4.57 10.83 15.64
CA MET A 436 5.17 11.28 16.89
C MET A 436 6.65 11.64 16.70
N PHE A 437 7.42 10.80 16.01
CA PHE A 437 8.83 11.04 15.70
C PHE A 437 9.04 12.36 14.96
N LEU A 438 8.23 12.63 13.93
CA LEU A 438 8.32 13.88 13.18
C LEU A 438 7.89 15.09 14.02
N LEU A 439 6.86 14.94 14.86
CA LEU A 439 6.39 16.01 15.76
C LEU A 439 7.42 16.36 16.84
N GLU A 440 8.04 15.36 17.48
CA GLU A 440 9.12 15.62 18.45
C GLU A 440 10.30 16.35 17.78
N ARG A 441 10.67 15.93 16.57
CA ARG A 441 11.73 16.60 15.80
C ARG A 441 11.36 18.03 15.42
N LEU A 442 10.10 18.30 15.06
CA LEU A 442 9.62 19.66 14.88
C LEU A 442 9.70 20.48 16.17
N LEU A 443 9.30 19.91 17.31
CA LEU A 443 9.41 20.62 18.60
C LEU A 443 10.85 21.03 18.90
N LEU A 444 11.82 20.14 18.68
CA LEU A 444 13.25 20.46 18.83
C LEU A 444 13.69 21.56 17.86
N GLN A 445 13.29 21.46 16.58
CA GLN A 445 13.63 22.46 15.56
C GLN A 445 13.08 23.85 15.90
N TYR A 446 11.94 23.91 16.58
CA TYR A 446 11.31 25.15 17.06
C TYR A 446 11.78 25.57 18.47
N GLY A 447 12.85 24.96 18.99
CA GLY A 447 13.54 25.40 20.20
C GLY A 447 12.97 24.85 21.52
N CYS A 448 12.12 23.83 21.48
CA CYS A 448 11.76 23.11 22.71
C CYS A 448 12.97 22.35 23.27
N PRO A 449 13.05 22.19 24.60
CA PRO A 449 14.08 21.37 25.21
C PRO A 449 13.93 19.90 24.79
N ASP A 450 15.07 19.23 24.63
CA ASP A 450 15.09 17.79 24.43
C ASP A 450 14.83 17.07 25.76
N GLU A 451 13.67 16.42 25.86
CA GLU A 451 13.28 15.64 27.03
C GLU A 451 13.50 14.12 26.83
N GLY A 452 14.19 13.72 25.75
CA GLY A 452 14.44 12.31 25.41
C GLY A 452 13.28 11.61 24.67
N ASP A 453 12.21 12.34 24.32
CA ASP A 453 11.03 11.76 23.68
C ASP A 453 11.34 11.23 22.26
N VAL A 454 12.20 11.90 21.49
CA VAL A 454 12.64 11.43 20.15
C VAL A 454 13.33 10.07 20.27
N LEU A 455 14.19 9.89 21.28
CA LEU A 455 14.91 8.64 21.51
C LEU A 455 13.95 7.51 21.88
N LEU A 456 12.98 7.78 22.77
CA LEU A 456 11.95 6.81 23.19
C LEU A 456 11.16 6.30 21.99
N VAL A 457 10.65 7.22 21.17
CA VAL A 457 9.88 6.89 19.96
C VAL A 457 10.74 6.10 18.96
N SER A 458 11.99 6.54 18.75
CA SER A 458 12.94 5.88 17.84
C SER A 458 13.25 4.44 18.26
N TYR A 459 13.45 4.21 19.55
CA TYR A 459 13.71 2.89 20.11
C TYR A 459 12.53 1.94 19.91
N GLU A 460 11.30 2.42 20.13
CA GLU A 460 10.09 1.64 19.91
C GLU A 460 9.90 1.32 18.41
N MET A 461 10.10 2.29 17.52
CA MET A 461 10.00 2.09 16.07
C MET A 461 10.92 0.98 15.57
N ILE A 462 12.19 0.96 16.01
CA ILE A 462 13.13 -0.10 15.65
C ILE A 462 12.70 -1.43 16.24
N THR A 463 12.34 -1.46 17.53
CA THR A 463 11.93 -2.68 18.23
C THR A 463 10.76 -3.35 17.50
N LEU A 464 9.74 -2.57 17.13
CA LEU A 464 8.57 -3.08 16.43
C LEU A 464 8.89 -3.53 15.00
N THR A 465 9.71 -2.78 14.29
CA THR A 465 10.10 -3.11 12.91
C THR A 465 10.93 -4.40 12.86
N LEU A 466 11.83 -4.61 13.83
CA LEU A 466 12.65 -5.82 13.91
C LEU A 466 11.83 -7.09 14.16
N MET A 467 10.63 -6.99 14.75
CA MET A 467 9.76 -8.16 14.93
C MET A 467 9.38 -8.82 13.61
N PHE A 468 9.22 -8.04 12.53
CA PHE A 468 8.93 -8.56 11.19
C PHE A 468 10.04 -9.50 10.70
N TRP A 469 11.30 -9.16 10.96
CA TRP A 469 12.44 -9.99 10.58
C TRP A 469 12.67 -11.17 11.54
N MET A 470 12.64 -10.92 12.85
CA MET A 470 12.86 -11.97 13.87
C MET A 470 11.80 -13.07 13.79
N HIS A 471 10.59 -12.74 13.37
CA HIS A 471 9.49 -13.69 13.17
C HIS A 471 9.10 -13.82 11.69
N LYS A 472 10.06 -13.68 10.77
CA LYS A 472 9.84 -13.68 9.31
C LYS A 472 9.11 -14.89 8.74
N ASP A 473 9.10 -16.02 9.44
CA ASP A 473 8.36 -17.22 9.02
C ASP A 473 6.87 -17.12 9.38
N ARG A 474 6.54 -16.37 10.44
CA ARG A 474 5.17 -16.05 10.86
C ARG A 474 4.60 -14.89 10.05
N PHE A 475 5.43 -13.92 9.68
CA PHE A 475 5.06 -12.81 8.80
C PHE A 475 5.32 -13.09 7.32
N ARG A 476 5.22 -14.36 6.89
CA ARG A 476 5.56 -14.79 5.52
C ARG A 476 4.80 -14.00 4.45
N ASP A 477 3.57 -13.61 4.74
CA ASP A 477 2.69 -12.88 3.84
C ASP A 477 3.12 -11.43 3.60
N ILE A 478 3.83 -10.84 4.57
CA ILE A 478 4.31 -9.46 4.57
C ILE A 478 5.82 -9.42 4.25
N ARG A 479 6.48 -10.59 4.18
CA ARG A 479 7.92 -10.72 3.88
C ARG A 479 8.35 -9.99 2.61
N ARG A 480 7.45 -9.82 1.64
CA ARG A 480 7.73 -9.17 0.36
C ARG A 480 7.74 -7.63 0.41
N ASP A 481 7.35 -7.05 1.56
CA ASP A 481 7.21 -5.60 1.78
C ASP A 481 8.08 -5.11 2.97
N MET A 482 9.04 -5.93 3.42
CA MET A 482 9.83 -5.67 4.63
C MET A 482 10.88 -4.57 4.43
N GLU A 483 11.33 -4.35 3.20
CA GLU A 483 12.34 -3.35 2.85
C GLU A 483 11.81 -1.93 3.03
N TRP A 484 10.57 -1.66 2.63
CA TRP A 484 9.94 -0.37 2.91
C TRP A 484 9.80 -0.16 4.43
N LEU A 485 9.26 -1.13 5.18
CA LEU A 485 9.12 -1.02 6.65
C LEU A 485 10.46 -0.63 7.31
N LEU A 486 11.56 -1.26 6.89
CA LEU A 486 12.91 -0.98 7.35
C LEU A 486 13.31 0.48 7.07
N MET A 487 13.13 0.92 5.83
CA MET A 487 13.53 2.24 5.37
C MET A 487 12.67 3.38 5.92
N ALA A 488 11.37 3.17 6.10
CA ALA A 488 10.44 4.19 6.59
C ALA A 488 10.42 4.35 8.11
N PHE A 489 10.70 3.27 8.87
CA PHE A 489 10.56 3.28 10.33
C PHE A 489 11.89 3.02 11.06
N ALA A 490 12.57 1.90 10.76
CA ALA A 490 13.74 1.50 11.54
C ALA A 490 15.00 2.31 11.23
N VAL A 491 15.26 2.66 9.96
CA VAL A 491 16.45 3.44 9.58
C VAL A 491 16.45 4.85 10.21
N PRO A 492 15.34 5.63 10.15
CA PRO A 492 15.28 6.93 10.84
C PRO A 492 15.52 6.82 12.34
N GLY A 493 14.90 5.83 13.00
CA GLY A 493 15.14 5.57 14.42
C GLY A 493 16.59 5.18 14.70
N GLY A 494 17.18 4.34 13.83
CA GLY A 494 18.56 3.87 13.96
C GLY A 494 19.55 5.03 13.94
N GLY A 495 19.30 6.05 13.12
CA GLY A 495 20.07 7.29 13.11
C GLY A 495 20.06 8.01 14.47
N ILE A 496 18.90 8.11 15.14
CA ILE A 496 18.81 8.72 16.48
C ILE A 496 19.55 7.87 17.52
N LEU A 497 19.42 6.54 17.46
CA LEU A 497 20.11 5.65 18.39
C LEU A 497 21.64 5.73 18.22
N CYS A 498 22.14 5.87 16.99
CA CYS A 498 23.56 6.13 16.73
C CYS A 498 24.00 7.45 17.36
N LEU A 499 23.23 8.52 17.20
CA LEU A 499 23.54 9.82 17.81
C LEU A 499 23.58 9.75 19.34
N GLU A 500 22.66 9.01 19.95
CA GLU A 500 22.65 8.79 21.41
C GLU A 500 23.89 8.03 21.89
N LEU A 501 24.42 7.08 21.10
CA LEU A 501 25.70 6.44 21.44
C LEU A 501 26.90 7.38 21.30
N LEU A 502 26.85 8.32 20.35
CA LEU A 502 27.91 9.30 20.11
C LEU A 502 27.91 10.44 21.14
N SER A 503 26.72 10.86 21.58
CA SER A 503 26.53 11.93 22.55
C SER A 503 25.45 11.53 23.56
N PRO A 504 25.81 10.72 24.57
CA PRO A 504 24.84 10.20 25.54
C PRO A 504 24.13 11.31 26.32
N THR A 505 22.81 11.26 26.35
CA THR A 505 21.94 12.17 27.09
C THR A 505 21.58 11.63 28.48
N PHE A 506 21.84 10.36 28.75
CA PHE A 506 21.61 9.71 30.05
C PHE A 506 22.70 8.69 30.41
N GLN A 507 22.75 8.29 31.68
CA GLN A 507 23.66 7.24 32.17
C GLN A 507 22.87 6.06 32.77
N GLY A 508 23.35 4.84 32.52
CA GLY A 508 22.70 3.62 33.02
C GLY A 508 21.41 3.31 32.27
N LYS A 509 20.27 3.42 32.97
CA LYS A 509 18.93 3.24 32.40
C LYS A 509 18.26 4.57 32.15
N HIS A 510 17.53 4.70 31.05
CA HIS A 510 16.83 5.93 30.72
C HIS A 510 15.75 6.22 31.78
N PRO A 511 15.60 7.49 32.24
CA PRO A 511 14.70 7.84 33.34
C PRO A 511 13.22 7.59 33.04
N LYS A 512 12.81 7.71 31.77
CA LYS A 512 11.41 7.51 31.33
C LYS A 512 11.12 6.06 30.88
N ASP A 513 12.13 5.24 30.58
CA ASP A 513 11.92 3.85 30.15
C ASP A 513 13.09 2.96 30.56
N SER A 514 12.83 2.03 31.47
CA SER A 514 13.84 1.13 32.03
C SER A 514 14.38 0.07 31.05
N ARG A 515 13.73 -0.12 29.90
CA ARG A 515 14.18 -1.00 28.80
C ARG A 515 15.33 -0.37 28.02
N LEU A 516 15.42 0.97 28.04
CA LEU A 516 16.46 1.73 27.37
C LEU A 516 17.72 1.82 28.23
N SER A 517 18.81 1.24 27.71
CA SER A 517 20.15 1.34 28.24
C SER A 517 21.14 1.39 27.07
N ARG A 518 22.39 1.80 27.32
CA ARG A 518 23.44 1.73 26.29
C ARG A 518 23.54 0.34 25.67
N SER A 519 23.44 -0.73 26.49
CA SER A 519 23.51 -2.11 26.01
C SER A 519 22.32 -2.49 25.13
N SER A 520 21.10 -2.05 25.47
CA SER A 520 19.92 -2.36 24.67
C SER A 520 19.89 -1.57 23.36
N ILE A 521 20.40 -0.33 23.35
CA ILE A 521 20.62 0.46 22.13
C ILE A 521 21.59 -0.26 21.19
N VAL A 522 22.76 -0.70 21.71
CA VAL A 522 23.75 -1.47 20.95
C VAL A 522 23.13 -2.75 20.38
N GLN A 523 22.31 -3.46 21.16
CA GLN A 523 21.63 -4.67 20.71
C GLN A 523 20.66 -4.39 19.56
N GLN A 524 19.81 -3.37 19.67
CA GLN A 524 18.86 -3.02 18.61
C GLN A 524 19.56 -2.59 17.32
N LEU A 525 20.63 -1.79 17.42
CA LEU A 525 21.43 -1.39 16.26
C LEU A 525 22.13 -2.59 15.60
N SER A 526 22.63 -3.54 16.40
CA SER A 526 23.24 -4.78 15.87
C SER A 526 22.22 -5.62 15.10
N LEU A 527 20.99 -5.75 15.64
CA LEU A 527 19.90 -6.43 14.94
C LEU A 527 19.47 -5.69 13.67
N LEU A 528 19.44 -4.35 13.70
CA LEU A 528 19.14 -3.52 12.54
C LEU A 528 20.17 -3.70 11.43
N VAL A 529 21.47 -3.72 11.75
CA VAL A 529 22.54 -4.03 10.80
C VAL A 529 22.37 -5.43 10.22
N GLY A 530 22.03 -6.43 11.04
CA GLY A 530 21.74 -7.79 10.58
C GLY A 530 20.53 -7.86 9.64
N PHE A 531 19.49 -7.07 9.91
CA PHE A 531 18.32 -7.01 9.04
C PHE A 531 18.64 -6.31 7.71
N LEU A 532 19.38 -5.20 7.74
CA LEU A 532 19.85 -4.51 6.52
C LEU A 532 20.75 -5.40 5.67
N ASP A 533 21.58 -6.24 6.30
CA ASP A 533 22.44 -7.22 5.61
C ASP A 533 21.65 -8.38 4.99
N TRP A 534 20.50 -8.71 5.56
CA TRP A 534 19.60 -9.74 5.02
C TRP A 534 18.90 -9.29 3.73
N VAL A 535 18.77 -7.97 3.49
CA VAL A 535 18.17 -7.43 2.28
C VAL A 535 19.12 -7.67 1.10
N HIS A 536 18.64 -8.39 0.07
CA HIS A 536 19.44 -8.68 -1.11
C HIS A 536 19.74 -7.39 -1.89
N PRO A 537 20.93 -7.21 -2.50
CA PRO A 537 21.24 -6.00 -3.27
C PRO A 537 20.27 -5.72 -4.43
N SER A 538 19.72 -6.77 -5.04
CA SER A 538 18.71 -6.63 -6.10
C SER A 538 17.28 -6.48 -5.58
N ALA A 539 17.07 -6.40 -4.27
CA ALA A 539 15.76 -6.17 -3.69
C ALA A 539 15.35 -4.70 -3.91
N PRO A 540 14.04 -4.39 -3.83
CA PRO A 540 13.58 -3.01 -3.79
C PRO A 540 14.29 -2.26 -2.66
N ASN A 541 14.79 -1.05 -2.95
CA ASN A 541 15.59 -0.25 -2.02
C ASN A 541 16.90 -0.92 -1.53
N GLY A 542 17.42 -1.95 -2.21
CA GLY A 542 18.63 -2.67 -1.80
C GLY A 542 19.85 -1.75 -1.65
N ASP A 543 20.05 -0.83 -2.61
CA ASP A 543 21.13 0.16 -2.58
C ASP A 543 21.00 1.14 -1.40
N LEU A 544 19.76 1.56 -1.08
CA LEU A 544 19.48 2.41 0.07
C LEU A 544 19.74 1.66 1.39
N CYS A 545 19.33 0.39 1.48
CA CYS A 545 19.60 -0.45 2.64
C CYS A 545 21.11 -0.64 2.86
N ALA A 546 21.87 -0.94 1.80
CA ALA A 546 23.32 -1.08 1.85
C ALA A 546 24.02 0.22 2.27
N SER A 547 23.56 1.36 1.75
CA SER A 547 24.06 2.69 2.12
C SER A 547 23.79 2.99 3.60
N CYS A 548 22.57 2.73 4.08
CA CYS A 548 22.19 2.95 5.48
C CYS A 548 22.96 2.03 6.43
N LYS A 549 23.14 0.75 6.06
CA LYS A 549 23.99 -0.20 6.79
C LYS A 549 25.39 0.38 6.97
N THR A 550 25.99 0.90 5.90
CA THR A 550 27.34 1.46 5.93
C THR A 550 27.41 2.65 6.89
N VAL A 551 26.43 3.57 6.86
CA VAL A 551 26.40 4.72 7.77
C VAL A 551 26.26 4.27 9.23
N ILE A 552 25.31 3.38 9.52
CA ILE A 552 25.09 2.86 10.88
C ILE A 552 26.35 2.15 11.37
N GLN A 553 26.96 1.32 10.53
CA GLN A 553 28.22 0.64 10.84
C GLN A 553 29.37 1.62 11.08
N LEU A 554 29.57 2.63 10.23
CA LEU A 554 30.64 3.61 10.42
C LEU A 554 30.48 4.34 11.75
N GLN A 555 29.27 4.81 12.07
CA GLN A 555 28.99 5.49 13.34
C GLN A 555 29.10 4.56 14.55
N PHE A 556 28.79 3.27 14.37
CA PHE A 556 28.87 2.24 15.41
C PHE A 556 30.30 1.73 15.67
N TRP A 557 31.08 1.44 14.62
CA TRP A 557 32.39 0.77 14.71
C TRP A 557 33.55 1.73 14.93
N PHE A 558 33.52 2.97 14.39
CA PHE A 558 34.64 3.92 14.57
C PHE A 558 34.90 4.28 16.04
N ASN A 559 33.94 4.09 16.94
CA ASN A 559 34.10 4.40 18.37
C ASN A 559 33.97 3.18 19.29
N GLY A 560 33.63 1.99 18.75
CA GLY A 560 33.75 0.73 19.49
C GLY A 560 35.21 0.34 19.78
N GLU A 561 36.15 0.80 18.96
CA GLU A 561 37.59 0.61 19.14
C GLU A 561 38.27 1.73 19.96
N ALA A 562 37.57 2.84 20.25
CA ALA A 562 38.12 3.93 21.06
C ALA A 562 38.04 3.65 22.59
N GLU A 563 37.34 2.59 23.01
CA GLU A 563 37.20 2.17 24.41
C GLU A 563 37.34 0.64 24.58
N LEU A 564 38.38 0.05 23.97
CA LEU A 564 38.92 -1.25 24.39
C LEU A 564 40.35 -1.12 24.90
#